data_AF-I4AGM5-F1
#
_entry.id   AF-I4AGM5-F1
#
_cell.length_a   1.000
_cell.length_b   1.000
_cell.length_c   1.000
_cell.angle_alpha   90.00
_cell.angle_beta   90.00
_cell.angle_gamma   90.00
#
_symmetry.space_group_name_H-M   'P 1'
#
loop_
_entity.id
_entity.type
_entity.pdbx_description
1 polymer ?
#
loop_
_entity_poly.entity_id
_entity_poly.type
_entity_poly.pdbx_seq_one_letter_code
_entity_poly.pdbx_strand_id
1 'polypeptide(L)' 'MQVLIVLVICSLVVALGFLAAFFWSVKDNQYEDTYTPSMRILFDDNEITAQNKESKEIKK' A
#
# COMPACT_ATOMS: atom_id res chain seq x y z
N MET A 1 29.47 1.25 35.07
CA MET A 1 28.09 0.88 35.46
C MET A 1 27.01 1.82 34.93
N GLN A 2 27.23 3.15 34.85
CA GLN A 2 26.25 4.08 34.25
C GLN A 2 25.98 3.86 32.76
N VAL A 3 27.00 3.46 31.98
CA VAL A 3 26.86 3.24 30.52
C VAL A 3 25.83 2.15 30.21
N LEU A 4 25.77 1.08 31.01
CA LEU A 4 24.80 0.00 30.82
C LEU A 4 23.35 0.50 30.99
N ILE A 5 23.12 1.38 31.97
CA ILE A 5 21.79 1.95 32.21
C ILE A 5 21.34 2.79 31.01
N VAL A 6 22.25 3.61 30.45
CA VAL A 6 21.97 4.42 29.25
C VAL A 6 21.66 3.53 28.05
N LEU A 7 22.44 2.46 27.86
CA LEU A 7 22.23 1.52 26.75
C LEU A 7 20.89 0.77 26.85
N VAL A 8 20.49 0.37 28.07
CA VAL A 8 19.20 -0.28 28.30
C VAL A 8 18.03 0.66 27.99
N ILE A 9 18.10 1.92 28.42
CA ILE A 9 17.04 2.90 28.11
C ILE A 9 17.00 3.16 26.61
N CYS A 10 18.16 3.34 25.97
CA CYS A 10 18.25 3.57 24.53
C CYS A 10 17.66 2.42 23.72
N SER A 11 18.00 1.16 24.07
CA SER A 11 17.45 0.00 23.38
C SER A 11 15.94 -0.14 23.59
N LEU A 12 15.43 0.19 24.78
CA LEU A 12 14.00 0.20 25.07
C LEU A 12 13.24 1.24 24.24
N VAL A 13 13.79 2.45 24.11
CA VAL A 13 13.22 3.53 23.28
C VAL A 13 13.18 3.12 21.82
N VAL A 14 14.27 2.53 21.30
CA VAL A 14 14.31 2.04 19.92
C VAL A 14 13.28 0.93 19.71
N ALA A 15 13.19 -0.04 20.62
CA ALA A 15 12.23 -1.14 20.53
C ALA A 15 10.77 -0.64 20.54
N LEU A 16 10.43 0.29 21.44
CA LEU A 16 9.11 0.90 21.49
C LEU A 16 8.82 1.76 20.26
N GLY A 17 9.82 2.47 19.74
CA GLY A 17 9.72 3.24 18.49
C GLY A 17 9.38 2.35 17.30
N PHE A 18 10.09 1.23 17.15
CA PHE A 18 9.79 0.24 16.12
C PHE A 18 8.40 -0.36 16.29
N LEU A 19 7.98 -0.67 17.52
CA LEU A 19 6.66 -1.20 17.80
C LEU A 19 5.55 -0.20 17.44
N ALA A 20 5.73 1.08 17.76
CA ALA A 20 4.78 2.14 17.40
C ALA A 20 4.70 2.33 15.87
N ALA A 21 5.87 2.34 15.19
CA ALA A 21 5.93 2.40 13.74
C ALA A 21 5.26 1.20 13.07
N PHE A 22 5.41 0.00 13.64
CA PHE A 22 4.73 -1.21 13.17
C PHE A 22 3.21 -1.07 13.22
N PHE A 23 2.65 -0.63 14.36
CA PHE A 23 1.21 -0.40 14.45
C PHE A 23 0.72 0.70 13.51
N TRP A 24 1.50 1.77 13.30
CA TRP A 24 1.18 2.80 12.31
C TRP A 24 1.16 2.22 10.90
N SER A 25 2.17 1.44 10.52
CA SER A 25 2.27 0.81 9.20
C SER A 25 1.15 -0.20 8.93
N VAL A 26 0.69 -0.93 9.94
CA VAL A 26 -0.43 -1.88 9.79
C VAL A 26 -1.78 -1.17 9.72
N LYS A 27 -1.92 -0.03 10.40
CA LYS A 27 -3.14 0.81 10.32
C LYS A 27 -3.21 1.60 9.01
N ASP A 28 -2.06 1.96 8.46
CA ASP A 28 -2.00 2.56 7.13
C ASP A 28 -2.43 1.50 6.13
N ASN A 29 -3.44 1.81 5.33
CA ASN A 29 -4.13 0.91 4.40
C ASN A 29 -3.24 0.53 3.19
N GLN A 30 -1.98 0.18 3.43
CA GLN A 30 -1.00 -0.26 2.44
C GLN A 30 -1.38 -1.60 1.77
N TYR A 31 -2.42 -2.26 2.26
CA TYR A 31 -2.94 -3.51 1.70
C TYR A 31 -4.03 -3.32 0.63
N GLU A 32 -4.47 -2.07 0.40
CA GLU A 32 -5.53 -1.78 -0.59
C GLU A 32 -5.08 -2.03 -2.04
N ASP A 33 -3.76 -2.08 -2.29
CA ASP A 33 -3.22 -2.47 -3.59
C ASP A 33 -3.20 -4.01 -3.73
N THR A 34 -4.37 -4.62 -3.61
CA THR A 34 -4.55 -6.07 -3.83
C THR A 34 -4.59 -6.41 -5.33
N TYR A 35 -4.70 -5.39 -6.19
CA TYR A 35 -4.86 -5.55 -7.63
C TYR A 35 -3.66 -5.00 -8.41
N THR A 36 -2.71 -5.90 -8.66
CA THR A 36 -1.43 -5.60 -9.29
C THR A 36 -1.60 -4.91 -10.65
N PRO A 37 -0.75 -3.92 -10.99
CA PRO A 37 -0.79 -3.21 -12.28
C PRO A 37 -0.76 -4.15 -13.50
N SER A 38 -0.09 -5.30 -13.41
CA SER A 38 -0.05 -6.29 -14.49
C SER A 38 -1.41 -6.91 -14.81
N MET A 39 -2.29 -7.06 -13.81
CA MET A 39 -3.66 -7.57 -14.03
C MET A 39 -4.54 -6.48 -14.62
N ARG A 40 -4.42 -5.25 -14.11
CA ARG A 40 -5.16 -4.08 -14.62
C ARG A 40 -5.05 -3.92 -16.13
N ILE A 41 -3.84 -3.99 -16.67
CA ILE A 41 -3.60 -3.80 -18.10
C ILE A 41 -4.28 -4.89 -18.95
N LEU A 42 -4.35 -6.13 -18.46
CA LEU A 42 -4.97 -7.24 -19.20
C LEU A 42 -6.50 -7.17 -19.26
N PHE A 43 -7.15 -6.55 -18.27
CA PHE A 43 -8.61 -6.47 -18.19
C PHE A 43 -9.14 -5.10 -18.62
N ASP A 44 -8.42 -4.00 -18.38
CA ASP A 44 -8.83 -2.64 -18.79
C ASP A 44 -8.81 -2.47 -20.33
N ASP A 45 -7.91 -3.14 -21.05
CA ASP A 45 -7.84 -3.08 -22.53
C ASP A 45 -9.12 -3.63 -23.20
N ASN A 46 -9.84 -4.52 -22.52
CA ASN A 46 -11.10 -5.08 -23.03
C ASN A 46 -12.29 -4.12 -22.82
N GLU A 47 -12.30 -3.34 -21.74
CA GLU A 47 -13.41 -2.41 -21.44
C GLU A 47 -13.39 -1.15 -22.32
N ILE A 48 -12.21 -0.62 -22.64
CA ILE A 48 -12.05 0.56 -23.51
C ILE A 48 -12.55 0.25 -24.93
N THR A 49 -12.37 -0.98 -25.40
CA THR A 49 -12.81 -1.42 -26.74
C THR A 49 -14.33 -1.55 -26.83
N ALA A 50 -15.02 -1.93 -25.75
CA ALA A 50 -16.48 -2.05 -25.70
C ALA A 50 -17.16 -0.66 -25.68
N GLN A 51 -16.67 0.28 -24.87
CA GLN A 51 -17.25 1.63 -24.78
C GLN A 51 -17.07 2.44 -26.07
N ASN A 52 -15.96 2.25 -26.80
CA ASN A 52 -15.74 2.92 -28.09
C ASN A 52 -16.71 2.43 -29.18
N LYS A 53 -17.15 1.16 -29.12
CA LYS A 53 -18.14 0.60 -30.04
C LYS A 53 -19.54 1.12 -29.78
N GLU A 54 -20.01 1.12 -28.52
CA GLU A 54 -21.34 1.67 -28.17
C GLU A 54 -21.45 3.17 -28.48
N SER A 55 -20.41 3.96 -28.19
CA SER A 55 -20.41 5.40 -28.49
C SER A 55 -20.47 5.70 -29.99
N LYS A 56 -19.94 4.81 -30.85
CA LYS A 56 -20.02 4.93 -32.31
C LYS A 56 -21.35 4.47 -32.90
N GLU A 57 -22.02 3.49 -32.30
CA GLU A 57 -23.34 3.03 -32.76
C GLU A 57 -24.47 3.98 -32.37
N ILE A 58 -24.41 4.63 -31.20
CA ILE A 58 -25.42 5.60 -30.76
C ILE A 58 -25.36 6.91 -31.56
N LYS A 59 -24.22 7.20 -32.23
CA LYS A 59 -23.98 8.43 -32.99
C LYS A 59 -24.15 8.29 -34.51
N LYS A 60 -24.56 7.11 -34.99
CA LYS A 60 -24.82 6.79 -36.40
C LYS A 60 -26.32 6.67 -36.64
#